data_AF-A0A349N0I6-F1
#
_entry.id   AF-A0A349N0I6-F1
#
_cell.length_a   1.000
_cell.length_b   1.000
_cell.length_c   1.000
_cell.angle_alpha   90.00
_cell.angle_beta   90.00
_cell.angle_gamma   90.00
#
_symmetry.space_group_name_H-M   'P 1'
#
loop_
_entity.id
_entity.type
_entity.pdbx_description
1 polymer ?
#
loop_
_entity_poly.entity_id
_entity_poly.type
_entity_poly.pdbx_seq_one_letter_code
_entity_poly.pdbx_strand_id
1 'polypeptide(L)'
;MDREDLDKKIETGGKTMPEQHTEGKKSKRKLAAAAVFLLLIGAAGGYYYHGTPFGSGHDSSYSMPQQARSGSAGELPAVRNTPVVQAVKKVGPAVVGITTKVYDRDIFNRRVEVGQSVGSGVIFDKRGYIVTNNHV
;
A
#
# COMPACT_ATOMS: atom_id res chain seq x y z
N MET A 1 -1.68 39.63 -54.35
CA MET A 1 -0.82 39.58 -53.15
C MET A 1 0.55 39.28 -53.67
N ASP A 2 1.36 40.32 -53.82
CA ASP A 2 2.58 40.25 -54.61
C ASP A 2 3.73 39.84 -53.70
N ARG A 3 4.70 39.11 -54.25
CA ARG A 3 5.80 38.52 -53.45
C ARG A 3 6.58 39.57 -52.68
N GLU A 4 6.67 40.79 -53.21
CA GLU A 4 7.35 41.90 -52.55
C GLU A 4 6.60 42.44 -51.31
N ASP A 5 5.26 42.30 -51.27
CA ASP A 5 4.47 42.68 -50.10
C ASP A 5 4.66 41.69 -48.95
N LEU A 6 4.87 40.41 -49.28
CA LEU A 6 5.20 39.36 -48.32
C LEU A 6 6.60 39.56 -47.74
N ASP A 7 7.57 39.87 -48.59
CA ASP A 7 8.94 40.13 -48.16
C ASP A 7 9.02 41.38 -47.28
N LYS A 8 8.32 42.46 -47.62
CA LYS A 8 8.21 43.64 -46.74
C LYS A 8 7.54 43.31 -45.42
N LYS A 9 6.52 42.44 -45.39
CA LYS A 9 5.87 42.03 -44.13
C LYS A 9 6.78 41.18 -43.25
N ILE A 10 7.60 40.31 -43.86
CA ILE A 10 8.57 39.48 -43.16
C ILE A 10 9.75 40.33 -42.66
N GLU A 11 10.18 41.32 -43.45
CA GLU A 11 11.27 42.23 -43.07
C GLU A 11 10.85 43.22 -41.97
N THR A 12 9.62 43.73 -42.05
CA THR A 12 9.05 44.61 -41.01
C THR A 12 8.68 43.83 -39.75
N GLY A 13 8.13 42.61 -39.90
CA GLY A 13 7.81 41.72 -38.78
C GLY A 13 9.06 41.12 -38.11
N GLY A 14 10.15 40.96 -38.85
CA GLY A 14 11.46 40.53 -38.33
C GLY A 14 12.19 41.63 -37.56
N LYS A 15 12.00 42.91 -37.92
CA LYS A 15 12.60 44.06 -37.22
C LYS A 15 11.93 44.40 -35.87
N THR A 16 10.73 43.88 -35.59
CA THR A 16 10.01 44.16 -34.33
C THR A 16 10.00 42.99 -33.35
N MET A 17 10.84 41.97 -33.53
CA MET A 17 11.00 40.96 -32.49
C MET A 17 11.82 41.56 -31.33
N PRO A 18 11.23 41.80 -30.14
CA PRO A 18 12.05 42.16 -28.99
C PRO A 18 12.96 40.97 -28.71
N GLU A 19 14.25 41.18 -28.89
CA GLU A 19 15.31 40.28 -28.51
C GLU A 19 15.25 40.11 -26.98
N GLN A 20 14.42 39.19 -26.49
CA GLN A 20 14.43 38.79 -25.10
C GLN A 20 15.55 37.78 -24.87
N HIS A 21 16.78 38.22 -25.14
CA HIS A 21 17.97 37.56 -24.65
C HIS A 21 18.71 38.49 -23.69
N THR A 22 18.14 38.62 -22.50
CA THR A 22 18.94 38.93 -21.31
C THR A 22 18.79 37.78 -20.31
N GLU A 23 19.55 36.71 -20.55
CA GLU A 23 20.01 35.84 -19.46
C GLU A 23 20.94 36.66 -18.54
N GLY A 24 20.35 37.60 -17.80
CA GLY A 24 21.05 38.33 -16.78
C GLY A 24 21.47 37.37 -15.68
N LYS A 25 22.72 37.50 -15.22
CA LYS A 25 23.29 36.80 -14.04
C LYS A 25 22.33 36.82 -12.82
N LYS A 26 21.44 37.81 -12.74
CA LYS A 26 20.36 37.93 -11.76
C LYS A 26 19.24 36.88 -11.91
N SER A 27 18.85 36.51 -13.13
CA SER A 27 17.85 35.45 -13.40
C SER A 27 18.39 34.07 -13.00
N LYS A 28 19.62 33.74 -13.40
CA LYS A 28 20.32 32.51 -12.99
C LYS A 28 20.46 32.40 -11.47
N ARG A 29 20.75 33.53 -10.79
CA ARG A 29 20.81 33.59 -9.32
C ARG A 29 19.44 33.38 -8.66
N LYS A 30 18.36 33.91 -9.24
CA LYS A 30 16.99 33.64 -8.77
C LYS A 30 16.59 32.18 -8.94
N LEU A 31 16.95 31.59 -10.09
CA LEU A 31 16.67 30.19 -10.38
C LEU A 31 17.46 29.25 -9.45
N ALA A 32 18.74 29.55 -9.22
CA ALA A 32 19.58 28.82 -8.25
C ALA A 32 19.04 28.97 -6.81
N ALA A 33 18.62 30.17 -6.41
CA ALA A 33 18.02 30.38 -5.09
C ALA A 33 16.70 29.60 -4.93
N ALA A 34 15.87 29.54 -5.97
CA ALA A 34 14.64 28.73 -5.96
C ALA A 34 14.94 27.23 -5.86
N ALA A 35 15.96 26.73 -6.55
CA ALA A 35 16.39 25.33 -6.47
C ALA A 35 16.91 24.97 -5.07
N VAL A 36 17.72 25.84 -4.46
CA VAL A 36 18.21 25.65 -3.08
C VAL A 36 17.04 25.69 -2.10
N PHE A 37 16.09 26.60 -2.29
CA PHE A 37 14.90 26.68 -1.44
C PHE A 37 14.02 25.41 -1.54
N LEU A 38 13.83 24.87 -2.74
CA LEU A 38 13.12 23.60 -2.93
C LEU A 38 13.86 22.42 -2.29
N LEU A 39 15.20 22.38 -2.37
CA LEU A 39 16.02 21.38 -1.70
C LEU A 39 15.92 21.49 -0.17
N LEU A 40 15.93 22.70 0.38
CA LEU A 40 15.80 22.93 1.82
C LEU A 40 14.40 22.58 2.33
N ILE A 41 13.34 22.93 1.60
CA ILE A 41 11.97 22.52 1.91
C ILE A 41 11.82 21.01 1.80
N GLY A 42 12.37 20.39 0.75
CA GLY A 42 12.36 18.94 0.58
C GLY A 42 13.09 18.21 1.70
N ALA A 43 14.25 18.71 2.12
CA ALA A 43 15.02 18.13 3.22
C ALA A 43 14.34 18.35 4.59
N ALA A 44 13.85 19.56 4.87
CA ALA A 44 13.14 19.85 6.12
C ALA A 44 11.78 19.12 6.20
N GLY A 45 11.05 19.08 5.09
CA GLY A 45 9.81 18.31 4.95
C GLY A 45 10.06 16.81 5.09
N GLY A 46 11.09 16.27 4.43
CA GLY A 46 11.49 14.87 4.58
C GLY A 46 11.95 14.51 5.99
N TYR A 47 12.62 15.42 6.70
CA TYR A 47 13.03 15.23 8.11
C TYR A 47 11.84 15.28 9.07
N TYR A 48 10.94 16.26 8.92
CA TYR A 48 9.78 16.43 9.79
C TYR A 48 8.72 15.34 9.57
N TYR A 49 8.54 14.91 8.33
CA TYR A 49 7.57 13.88 7.92
C TYR A 49 8.21 12.51 7.65
N HIS A 50 9.39 12.23 8.22
CA HIS A 50 10.10 10.94 8.08
C HIS A 50 9.26 9.71 8.53
N GLY A 51 8.16 9.93 9.25
CA GLY A 51 7.28 8.88 9.77
C GLY A 51 5.87 8.82 9.17
N THR A 52 5.48 9.70 8.25
CA THR A 52 4.13 9.61 7.65
C THR A 52 4.16 8.68 6.46
N PRO A 53 3.48 7.52 6.50
CA PRO A 53 3.42 6.63 5.35
C PRO A 53 2.59 7.31 4.26
N PHE A 54 3.26 7.79 3.22
CA PHE A 54 2.61 8.06 1.94
C PHE A 54 2.24 6.71 1.33
N GLY A 55 1.01 6.27 1.63
CA GLY A 55 0.53 4.95 1.27
C GLY A 55 -0.22 4.36 2.45
N SER A 56 -1.46 4.79 2.64
CA SER A 56 -2.45 4.02 3.37
C SER A 56 -2.70 2.73 2.58
N GLY A 57 -1.83 1.74 2.76
CA GLY A 57 -2.17 0.36 2.48
C GLY A 57 -3.43 0.06 3.27
N HIS A 58 -4.47 -0.42 2.59
CA HIS A 58 -5.69 -0.85 3.27
C HIS A 58 -5.33 -2.09 4.09
N ASP A 59 -4.96 -1.89 5.35
CA ASP A 59 -4.85 -2.97 6.32
C ASP A 59 -6.22 -3.62 6.41
N SER A 60 -6.38 -4.77 5.77
CA SER A 60 -7.56 -5.60 5.94
C SER A 60 -7.53 -6.13 7.37
N SER A 61 -8.23 -5.44 8.26
CA SER A 61 -8.32 -5.73 9.69
C SER A 61 -9.22 -6.95 9.92
N TYR A 62 -8.83 -8.11 9.39
CA TYR A 62 -9.43 -9.36 9.81
C TYR A 62 -8.95 -9.66 11.24
N SER A 63 -9.80 -9.29 12.19
CA SER A 63 -9.67 -9.70 13.58
C SER A 63 -10.16 -11.14 13.69
N MET A 64 -9.24 -12.08 13.89
CA MET A 64 -9.61 -13.45 14.21
C MET A 64 -10.40 -13.40 15.52
N PRO A 65 -11.66 -13.88 15.57
CA PRO A 65 -12.39 -13.92 16.82
C PRO A 65 -11.60 -14.78 17.79
N GLN A 66 -11.09 -14.17 18.85
CA GLN A 66 -10.45 -14.87 19.95
C GLN A 66 -11.54 -15.79 20.51
N GLN A 67 -11.49 -17.08 20.15
CA GLN A 67 -12.39 -18.07 20.71
C GLN A 67 -12.17 -18.00 22.23
N ALA A 68 -13.16 -17.47 22.93
CA ALA A 68 -13.21 -17.55 24.37
C ALA A 68 -13.03 -19.04 24.69
N ARG A 69 -11.89 -19.37 25.33
CA ARG A 69 -11.66 -20.73 25.84
C ARG A 69 -12.90 -21.06 26.61
N SER A 70 -13.74 -21.90 26.02
CA SER A 70 -15.06 -22.17 26.57
C SER A 70 -14.78 -22.87 27.88
N GLY A 71 -14.91 -22.12 28.98
CA GLY A 71 -14.90 -22.68 30.31
C GLY A 71 -15.94 -23.79 30.30
N SER A 72 -15.50 -24.99 30.70
CA SER A 72 -16.31 -26.19 30.93
C SER A 72 -17.69 -26.11 30.30
N ALA A 73 -17.81 -26.51 29.03
CA ALA A 73 -19.11 -26.79 28.43
C ALA A 73 -19.78 -27.85 29.32
N GLY A 74 -20.66 -27.42 30.22
CA GLY A 74 -21.42 -28.30 31.10
C GLY A 74 -22.10 -29.38 30.26
N GLU A 75 -22.23 -30.58 30.83
CA GLU A 75 -22.88 -31.68 30.10
C GLU A 75 -24.25 -31.23 29.60
N LEU A 76 -24.40 -31.25 28.27
CA LEU A 76 -25.66 -30.93 27.63
C LEU A 76 -26.68 -31.99 28.04
N PRO A 77 -27.95 -31.62 28.26
CA PRO A 77 -29.02 -32.60 28.46
C PRO A 77 -29.03 -33.64 27.34
N ALA A 78 -29.36 -34.90 27.65
CA ALA A 78 -29.33 -36.00 26.68
C ALA A 78 -30.11 -35.71 25.39
N VAL A 79 -31.16 -34.88 25.47
CA VAL A 79 -31.98 -34.45 24.31
C VAL A 79 -31.22 -33.54 23.33
N ARG A 80 -30.16 -32.86 23.77
CA ARG A 80 -29.30 -31.99 22.95
C ARG A 80 -27.99 -32.66 22.55
N ASN A 81 -27.63 -33.76 23.21
CA ASN A 81 -26.40 -34.50 22.93
C ASN A 81 -26.56 -35.47 21.75
N THR A 82 -26.90 -34.92 20.58
CA THR A 82 -27.05 -35.69 19.34
C THR A 82 -25.68 -36.22 18.86
N PRO A 83 -25.65 -37.26 18.00
CA PRO A 83 -24.39 -37.78 17.46
C PRO A 83 -23.53 -36.72 16.75
N VAL A 84 -24.17 -35.74 16.10
CA VAL A 84 -23.48 -34.61 15.45
C VAL A 84 -22.78 -33.72 16.49
N VAL A 85 -23.45 -33.42 17.60
CA VAL A 85 -22.86 -32.61 18.70
C VAL A 85 -21.66 -33.32 19.30
N GLN A 86 -21.73 -34.65 19.47
CA GLN A 86 -20.60 -35.45 19.96
C GLN A 86 -19.42 -35.42 18.98
N ALA A 87 -19.69 -35.57 17.69
CA ALA A 87 -18.67 -35.51 16.65
C ALA A 87 -17.98 -34.13 16.63
N VAL A 88 -18.76 -33.04 16.62
CA VAL A 88 -18.23 -31.67 16.64
C VAL A 88 -17.44 -31.39 17.91
N LYS A 89 -17.91 -31.83 19.08
CA LYS A 89 -17.16 -31.68 20.34
C LYS A 89 -15.80 -32.38 20.27
N LYS A 90 -15.72 -33.51 19.58
CA LYS A 90 -14.50 -34.29 19.41
C LYS A 90 -13.54 -33.70 18.38
N VAL A 91 -14.04 -33.21 17.24
CA VAL A 91 -13.20 -32.74 16.12
C VAL A 91 -12.94 -31.24 16.13
N GLY A 92 -13.80 -30.45 16.78
CA GLY A 92 -13.74 -28.99 16.80
C GLY A 92 -12.37 -28.41 17.19
N PRO A 93 -11.69 -28.93 18.24
CA PRO A 93 -10.35 -28.45 18.61
C PRO A 93 -9.25 -28.67 17.56
N ALA A 94 -9.47 -29.54 16.56
CA ALA A 94 -8.50 -29.79 15.49
C ALA A 94 -8.64 -28.81 14.31
N VAL A 95 -9.70 -28.02 14.27
CA VAL A 95 -9.94 -27.02 13.21
C VAL A 95 -9.34 -25.68 13.63
N VAL A 96 -8.51 -25.09 12.78
CA VAL A 96 -7.78 -23.86 13.05
C VAL A 96 -8.07 -22.80 11.99
N GLY A 97 -7.99 -21.52 12.37
CA GLY A 97 -7.95 -20.42 11.42
C GLY A 97 -6.55 -20.23 10.85
N ILE A 98 -6.46 -19.99 9.55
CA ILE A 98 -5.20 -19.72 8.83
C ILE A 98 -5.22 -18.28 8.34
N THR A 99 -4.14 -17.55 8.63
CA THR A 99 -3.91 -16.20 8.13
C THR A 99 -2.62 -16.18 7.33
N THR A 100 -2.73 -15.91 6.03
CA THR A 100 -1.61 -15.78 5.11
C THR A 100 -1.34 -14.30 4.87
N LYS A 101 -0.09 -13.86 5.04
CA LYS A 101 0.33 -12.48 4.80
C LYS A 101 1.11 -12.38 3.49
N VAL A 102 0.67 -11.48 2.61
CA VAL A 102 1.29 -11.23 1.31
C VAL A 102 2.21 -10.02 1.44
N TYR A 103 3.48 -10.20 1.08
CA TYR A 103 4.50 -9.16 1.12
C TYR A 103 4.94 -8.79 -0.29
N ASP A 104 5.03 -7.48 -0.56
CA ASP A 104 5.62 -6.93 -1.78
C ASP A 104 6.83 -6.05 -1.44
N ARG A 105 7.56 -5.61 -2.46
CA ARG A 105 8.68 -4.66 -2.33
C ARG A 105 8.23 -3.26 -2.72
N ASP A 106 8.47 -2.30 -1.83
CA ASP A 106 8.25 -0.89 -2.14
C ASP A 106 9.39 -0.29 -3.00
N ILE A 107 9.27 0.99 -3.35
CA ILE A 107 10.27 1.76 -4.10
C ILE A 107 11.65 1.87 -3.41
N PHE A 108 11.73 1.50 -2.13
CA PHE A 108 12.95 1.47 -1.33
C PHE A 108 13.45 0.04 -1.09
N ASN A 109 12.91 -0.94 -1.83
CA ASN A 109 13.27 -2.35 -1.74
C ASN A 109 13.01 -2.98 -0.36
N ARG A 110 12.07 -2.43 0.42
CA ARG A 110 11.64 -2.97 1.72
C ARG A 110 10.47 -3.93 1.52
N ARG A 111 10.44 -5.02 2.30
CA ARG A 111 9.27 -5.91 2.36
C ARG A 111 8.15 -5.21 3.11
N VAL A 112 7.05 -4.91 2.43
CA VAL A 112 5.84 -4.31 2.98
C VAL A 112 4.68 -5.29 2.84
N GLU A 113 3.83 -5.38 3.87
CA GLU A 113 2.61 -6.20 3.81
C GLU A 113 1.60 -5.49 2.92
N VAL A 114 1.17 -6.15 1.84
CA VAL A 114 0.27 -5.57 0.82
C VAL A 114 -1.09 -6.25 0.76
N GLY A 115 -1.27 -7.33 1.53
CA GLY A 115 -2.53 -8.05 1.57
C GLY A 115 -2.51 -9.20 2.55
N GLN A 116 -3.70 -9.68 2.85
CA GLN A 116 -3.93 -10.81 3.74
C GLN A 116 -4.96 -11.75 3.11
N SER A 117 -4.74 -13.05 3.23
CA SER A 117 -5.70 -14.10 2.94
C SER A 117 -6.06 -14.83 4.23
N VAL A 118 -7.30 -15.26 4.35
CA VAL A 118 -7.81 -15.96 5.52
C VAL A 118 -8.52 -17.21 5.08
N GLY A 119 -8.24 -18.32 5.76
CA GLY A 119 -8.89 -19.60 5.52
C GLY A 119 -8.99 -20.43 6.78
N SER A 120 -9.33 -21.70 6.59
CA SER A 120 -9.40 -22.70 7.64
C SER A 120 -8.44 -23.84 7.32
N GLY A 121 -7.94 -24.49 8.36
CA GLY A 121 -7.12 -25.69 8.24
C GLY A 121 -7.52 -26.74 9.28
N VAL A 122 -7.04 -27.96 9.08
CA VAL A 122 -7.25 -29.07 10.01
C VAL A 122 -5.91 -29.65 10.42
N ILE A 123 -5.68 -29.77 11.72
CA ILE A 123 -4.52 -30.48 12.27
C ILE A 123 -4.77 -31.97 12.09
N PHE A 124 -3.94 -32.64 11.28
CA PHE A 124 -4.14 -34.07 10.96
C PHE A 124 -3.11 -34.99 11.62
N ASP A 125 -2.00 -34.44 12.14
CA ASP A 125 -0.94 -35.21 12.77
C ASP A 125 -0.51 -34.60 14.11
N LYS A 126 -0.12 -35.46 15.07
CA LYS A 126 0.28 -35.05 16.41
C LYS A 126 1.56 -34.20 16.44
N ARG A 127 2.37 -34.22 15.38
CA ARG A 127 3.54 -33.33 15.23
C ARG A 127 3.16 -31.90 14.85
N GLY A 128 1.87 -31.62 14.62
CA GLY A 128 1.36 -30.27 14.32
C GLY A 128 1.24 -29.96 12.82
N TYR A 129 1.19 -30.97 11.95
CA TYR A 129 0.95 -30.73 10.52
C TYR A 129 -0.51 -30.35 10.27
N ILE A 130 -0.71 -29.33 9.43
CA ILE A 130 -2.02 -28.76 9.09
C ILE A 130 -2.27 -28.93 7.59
N VAL A 131 -3.48 -29.37 7.23
CA VAL A 131 -3.96 -29.36 5.83
C VAL A 131 -4.88 -28.14 5.64
N THR A 132 -4.67 -27.43 4.54
CA THR A 132 -5.50 -26.32 4.06
C THR A 132 -5.60 -26.41 2.53
N ASN A 133 -6.46 -25.61 1.92
CA ASN A 133 -6.50 -25.48 0.47
C ASN A 133 -5.29 -24.68 -0.03
N ASN A 134 -4.84 -24.94 -1.26
CA ASN A 134 -3.70 -24.27 -1.88
C ASN A 134 -3.93 -22.78 -2.16
N HIS A 135 -5.19 -22.33 -2.25
CA HIS A 135 -5.50 -20.91 -2.52
C HIS A 135 -5.57 -20.05 -1.26
N VAL A 136 -5.47 -20.67 -0.07
CA VAL A 136 -5.52 -19.98 1.23
C VAL A 136 -4.17 -19.33 1.50
#